data_AF-A0AAE0ZNF7-F1
#
_entry.id   AF-A0AAE0ZNF7-F1
#
_cell.length_a   1.000
_cell.length_b   1.000
_cell.length_c   1.000
_cell.angle_alpha   90.00
_cell.angle_beta   90.00
_cell.angle_gamma   90.00
#
_symmetry.space_group_name_H-M   'P 1'
#
loop_
_entity.id
_entity.type
_entity.pdbx_description
1 polymer ?
#
loop_
_entity_poly.entity_id
_entity_poly.type
_entity_poly.pdbx_seq_one_letter_code
_entity_poly.pdbx_strand_id
1 'polypeptide(L)'
;MRSRGVDAQTYHSFFRWSGQKDWTPDRIRRKHKPPVVIWDEVCTVSRAVLEIFLDWLVQRGVQVVCFGDQGQPRPIAGASPHAWLKERCDYYEETTVDHRSRCEKLSALKRAIRLQSNKIQCKEMRKALPRCRGWANFVDVWHPRDLLLVTRKAPRDRAQKFLFVHHK
;
A
#
# COMPACT_ATOMS: atom_id res chain seq x y z
N MET A 1 10.18 8.81 -0.97
CA MET A 1 9.65 9.70 0.08
C MET A 1 10.75 10.37 0.89
N ARG A 2 11.63 9.64 1.59
CA ARG A 2 12.77 10.28 2.30
C ARG A 2 13.73 11.06 1.40
N SER A 3 13.90 10.62 0.15
CA SER A 3 14.73 11.30 -0.86
C SER A 3 14.20 12.65 -1.35
N ARG A 4 12.99 13.08 -0.95
CA ARG A 4 12.37 14.36 -1.32
C ARG A 4 12.27 15.34 -0.14
N GLY A 5 13.01 15.11 0.95
CA GLY A 5 12.93 15.95 2.16
C GLY A 5 11.64 15.80 2.98
N VAL A 6 10.84 14.77 2.70
CA VAL A 6 9.62 14.45 3.46
C VAL A 6 9.92 13.35 4.47
N ASP A 7 9.80 13.68 5.75
CA ASP A 7 9.93 12.72 6.85
C ASP A 7 8.73 11.77 6.89
N ALA A 8 8.87 10.65 6.20
CA ALA A 8 7.89 9.57 6.21
C ALA A 8 8.22 8.52 7.28
N GLN A 9 7.21 8.13 8.04
CA GLN A 9 7.24 6.99 8.96
C GLN A 9 5.95 6.17 8.84
N THR A 10 5.99 4.91 9.21
CA THR A 10 4.79 4.06 9.22
C THR A 10 3.82 4.54 10.29
N TYR A 11 2.51 4.34 10.08
CA TYR A 11 1.51 4.69 11.10
C TYR A 11 1.76 3.92 12.41
N HIS A 12 2.25 2.68 12.33
CA HIS A 12 2.68 1.91 13.50
C HIS A 12 3.72 2.66 14.35
N SER A 13 4.72 3.28 13.72
CA SER A 13 5.74 4.07 14.40
C SER A 13 5.21 5.44 14.86
N PHE A 14 4.38 6.08 14.05
CA PHE A 14 3.80 7.38 14.38
C PHE A 14 2.93 7.29 15.64
N PHE A 15 1.95 6.37 15.63
CA PHE A 15 0.99 6.15 16.71
C PHE A 15 1.50 5.23 17.82
N ARG A 16 2.70 4.64 17.68
CA ARG A 16 3.21 3.58 18.58
C ARG A 16 2.22 2.42 18.74
N TRP A 17 1.65 2.00 17.62
CA TRP A 17 0.68 0.92 17.53
C TRP A 17 1.39 -0.42 17.33
N SER A 18 1.10 -1.40 18.21
CA SER A 18 1.68 -2.74 18.17
C SER A 18 0.71 -3.83 17.68
N GLY A 19 -0.52 -3.47 17.31
CA GLY A 19 -1.51 -4.40 16.75
C GLY A 19 -2.18 -5.35 17.76
N GLN A 20 -1.86 -5.29 19.05
CA GLN A 20 -2.27 -6.31 20.04
C GLN A 20 -3.05 -5.79 21.26
N LYS A 21 -3.20 -4.47 21.46
CA LYS A 21 -3.84 -3.89 22.66
C LYS A 21 -4.64 -2.65 22.28
N ASP A 22 -5.60 -2.27 23.11
CA ASP A 22 -6.28 -0.97 22.99
C ASP A 22 -5.25 0.17 22.92
N TRP A 23 -5.42 1.01 21.90
CA TRP A 23 -4.60 2.19 21.72
C TRP A 23 -5.13 3.31 22.60
N THR A 24 -4.23 4.00 23.30
CA THR A 24 -4.57 5.22 24.04
C THR A 24 -3.73 6.39 23.55
N PRO A 25 -4.30 7.61 23.51
CA PRO A 25 -3.60 8.84 23.14
C PRO A 25 -2.25 9.07 23.86
N ASP A 26 -2.16 8.65 25.13
CA ASP A 26 -0.98 8.84 25.98
C ASP A 26 0.29 8.17 25.41
N ARG A 27 0.11 7.15 24.57
CA ARG A 27 1.22 6.44 23.92
C ARG A 27 2.05 7.35 23.03
N ILE A 28 1.46 8.39 22.43
CA ILE A 28 2.17 9.33 21.56
C ILE A 28 3.12 10.26 22.33
N ARG A 29 2.99 10.42 23.66
CA ARG A 29 3.75 11.40 24.49
C ARG A 29 3.70 12.83 23.89
N ARG A 30 4.61 13.72 24.33
CA ARG A 30 4.86 15.07 23.77
C ARG A 30 5.50 15.02 22.36
N LYS A 31 5.03 14.18 21.44
CA LYS A 31 5.51 14.23 20.05
C LYS A 31 5.03 15.54 19.43
N HIS A 32 5.89 16.18 18.64
CA HIS A 32 5.48 17.33 17.83
C HIS A 32 4.29 16.92 16.96
N LYS A 33 3.22 17.70 17.02
CA LYS A 33 2.00 17.48 16.25
C LYS A 33 2.11 18.31 14.98
N PRO A 34 2.24 17.68 13.80
CA PRO A 34 2.24 18.45 12.56
C PRO A 34 0.83 19.03 12.34
N PRO A 35 0.72 20.25 11.77
CA PRO A 35 -0.58 20.84 11.42
C PRO A 35 -1.28 20.06 10.31
N VAL A 36 -0.52 19.35 9.47
CA VAL A 36 -1.01 18.53 8.36
C VAL A 36 -0.39 17.14 8.42
N VAL A 37 -1.22 16.10 8.26
CA VAL A 37 -0.79 14.71 8.09
C VAL A 37 -1.22 14.24 6.70
N ILE A 38 -0.26 13.76 5.91
CA ILE A 38 -0.53 13.06 4.66
C ILE A 38 -0.41 11.57 4.92
N TRP A 39 -1.50 10.83 4.71
CA TRP A 39 -1.55 9.39 4.92
C TRP A 39 -1.74 8.68 3.59
N ASP A 40 -0.70 7.96 3.16
CA ASP A 40 -0.72 7.15 1.94
C ASP A 40 -1.12 5.69 2.22
N GLU A 41 -1.71 5.03 1.22
CA GLU A 41 -2.21 3.66 1.27
C GLU A 41 -3.23 3.37 2.40
N VAL A 42 -4.12 4.33 2.70
CA VAL A 42 -5.12 4.20 3.79
C VAL A 42 -6.05 3.00 3.63
N CYS A 43 -6.31 2.57 2.39
CA CYS A 43 -7.15 1.39 2.09
C CYS A 43 -6.55 0.07 2.60
N THR A 44 -5.27 0.05 2.98
CA THR A 44 -4.59 -1.11 3.57
C THR A 44 -4.75 -1.20 5.09
N VAL A 45 -5.27 -0.14 5.73
CA VAL A 45 -5.52 -0.07 7.18
C VAL A 45 -6.99 -0.41 7.44
N SER A 46 -7.26 -1.22 8.48
CA SER A 46 -8.65 -1.57 8.79
C SER A 46 -9.44 -0.36 9.28
N ARG A 47 -10.75 -0.33 9.01
CA ARG A 47 -11.65 0.75 9.46
C ARG A 47 -11.49 1.04 10.95
N ALA A 48 -11.59 0.01 11.79
CA ALA A 48 -11.57 0.19 13.25
C ALA A 48 -10.28 0.87 13.75
N VAL A 49 -9.14 0.55 13.13
CA VAL A 49 -7.85 1.17 13.48
C VAL A 49 -7.78 2.60 12.94
N LEU A 50 -8.23 2.81 11.70
CA LEU A 50 -8.18 4.12 11.05
C LEU A 50 -9.09 5.13 11.74
N GLU A 51 -10.28 4.71 12.17
CA GLU A 51 -11.28 5.51 12.90
C GLU A 51 -10.70 6.11 14.18
N ILE A 52 -10.07 5.28 15.02
CA ILE A 52 -9.40 5.72 16.26
C ILE A 52 -8.36 6.82 16.00
N PHE A 53 -7.54 6.64 14.96
CA PHE A 53 -6.44 7.55 14.67
C PHE A 53 -6.91 8.85 14.02
N LEU A 54 -7.89 8.78 13.11
CA LEU A 54 -8.47 9.97 12.49
C LEU A 54 -9.22 10.82 13.51
N ASP A 55 -10.02 10.21 14.38
CA ASP A 55 -10.73 10.95 15.43
C ASP A 55 -9.75 11.66 16.36
N TRP A 56 -8.65 11.01 16.74
CA TRP A 56 -7.62 11.63 17.56
C TRP A 56 -6.96 12.84 16.89
N LEU A 57 -6.68 12.76 15.59
CA LEU A 57 -6.08 13.83 14.79
C LEU A 57 -7.04 15.02 14.62
N VAL A 58 -8.28 14.74 14.20
CA VAL A 58 -9.30 15.76 13.92
C VAL A 58 -9.69 16.51 15.20
N GLN A 59 -9.89 15.82 16.32
CA GLN A 59 -10.16 16.46 17.63
C GLN A 59 -9.05 17.43 18.07
N ARG A 60 -7.85 17.32 17.49
CA ARG A 60 -6.69 18.16 17.80
C ARG A 60 -6.44 19.23 16.74
N GLY A 61 -7.37 19.42 15.80
CA GLY A 61 -7.28 20.41 14.73
C GLY A 61 -6.21 20.08 13.68
N VAL A 62 -5.81 18.81 13.56
CA VAL A 62 -4.87 18.39 12.52
C VAL A 62 -5.63 18.15 11.22
N GLN A 63 -5.20 18.78 10.14
CA GLN A 63 -5.73 18.50 8.81
C GLN A 63 -5.14 17.18 8.29
N VAL A 64 -6.00 16.27 7.83
CA VAL A 64 -5.57 14.96 7.33
C VAL A 64 -5.91 14.82 5.85
N VAL A 65 -4.92 14.48 5.04
CA VAL A 65 -5.09 14.19 3.61
C VAL A 65 -4.81 12.71 3.39
N CYS A 66 -5.84 11.97 2.99
CA CYS A 66 -5.78 10.53 2.81
C CYS A 66 -5.66 10.17 1.33
N PHE A 67 -4.71 9.29 1.01
CA PHE A 67 -4.54 8.67 -0.31
C PHE A 67 -4.67 7.15 -0.18
N GLY A 68 -5.34 6.53 -1.15
CA GLY A 68 -5.44 5.08 -1.20
C GLY A 68 -6.15 4.62 -2.47
N ASP A 69 -5.97 3.34 -2.79
CA ASP A 69 -6.64 2.70 -3.90
C ASP A 69 -7.51 1.54 -3.38
N GLN A 70 -8.83 1.62 -3.58
CA GLN A 70 -9.74 0.53 -3.25
C GLN A 70 -9.40 -0.78 -3.98
N GLY A 71 -8.78 -0.69 -5.17
CA GLY A 71 -8.35 -1.84 -5.96
C GLY A 71 -7.07 -2.51 -5.46
N GLN A 72 -6.36 -1.88 -4.52
CA GLN A 72 -5.22 -2.48 -3.86
C GLN A 72 -5.65 -3.50 -2.78
N PRO A 73 -4.72 -4.32 -2.27
CA PRO A 73 -5.02 -5.32 -1.27
C PRO A 73 -5.79 -4.72 -0.08
N ARG A 74 -6.90 -5.39 0.26
CA ARG A 74 -7.69 -5.05 1.44
C ARG A 74 -6.85 -5.16 2.72
N PRO A 75 -7.30 -4.54 3.82
CA PRO A 75 -6.65 -4.72 5.11
C PRO A 75 -6.47 -6.20 5.44
N ILE A 76 -5.34 -6.54 6.06
CA ILE A 76 -5.00 -7.93 6.43
C ILE A 76 -6.09 -8.54 7.32
N ALA A 77 -6.71 -7.73 8.18
CA ALA A 77 -7.84 -8.09 9.00
C ALA A 77 -8.78 -6.89 9.19
N GLY A 78 -10.07 -7.15 9.36
CA GLY A 78 -11.09 -6.12 9.56
C GLY A 78 -11.70 -5.57 8.26
N ALA A 79 -12.67 -4.67 8.42
CA ALA A 79 -13.38 -4.07 7.29
C ALA A 79 -12.51 -3.05 6.54
N SER A 80 -12.74 -2.94 5.22
CA SER A 80 -12.15 -1.87 4.41
C SER A 80 -12.69 -0.50 4.87
N PRO A 81 -11.82 0.53 4.98
CA PRO A 81 -12.25 1.86 5.39
C PRO A 81 -12.84 2.70 4.24
N HIS A 82 -12.76 2.25 2.99
CA HIS A 82 -12.99 3.11 1.82
C HIS A 82 -14.37 3.80 1.79
N ALA A 83 -15.45 3.01 1.90
CA ALA A 83 -16.82 3.57 1.87
C ALA A 83 -17.04 4.55 3.04
N TRP A 84 -16.60 4.16 4.23
CA TRP A 84 -16.67 4.97 5.44
C TRP A 84 -15.88 6.29 5.33
N LEU A 85 -14.68 6.27 4.74
CA LEU A 85 -13.89 7.48 4.50
C LEU A 85 -14.61 8.45 3.58
N LYS A 86 -15.24 7.94 2.51
CA LYS A 86 -15.96 8.75 1.52
C LYS A 86 -17.17 9.46 2.12
N GLU A 87 -17.84 8.84 3.10
CA GLU A 87 -18.98 9.43 3.82
C GLU A 87 -18.56 10.49 4.84
N ARG A 88 -17.31 10.44 5.33
CA ARG A 88 -16.83 11.27 6.45
C ARG A 88 -15.92 12.42 6.02
N CYS A 89 -15.30 12.35 4.85
CA CYS A 89 -14.36 13.37 4.40
C CYS A 89 -15.08 14.65 3.95
N ASP A 90 -14.45 15.81 4.21
CA ASP A 90 -14.92 17.11 3.71
C ASP A 90 -14.78 17.23 2.18
N TYR A 91 -13.86 16.47 1.60
CA TYR A 91 -13.58 16.45 0.17
C TYR A 91 -13.12 15.05 -0.29
N TYR A 92 -13.67 14.61 -1.42
CA TYR A 92 -13.30 13.35 -2.07
C TYR A 92 -13.03 13.60 -3.56
N GLU A 93 -11.89 13.10 -4.03
CA GLU A 93 -11.55 13.07 -5.45
C GLU A 93 -11.09 11.64 -5.82
N GLU A 94 -11.52 11.14 -6.97
CA GLU A 94 -11.04 9.89 -7.54
C GLU A 94 -10.33 10.14 -8.87
N THR A 95 -9.02 9.86 -8.90
CA THR A 95 -8.24 9.92 -10.13
C THR A 95 -8.36 8.60 -10.90
N THR A 96 -8.84 8.64 -12.14
CA THR A 96 -8.98 7.46 -13.00
C THR A 96 -7.89 7.33 -14.06
N VAL A 97 -6.96 8.29 -14.10
CA VAL A 97 -5.86 8.36 -15.07
C VAL A 97 -4.69 7.51 -14.59
N ASP A 98 -4.37 6.45 -15.34
CA ASP A 98 -3.17 5.65 -15.10
C ASP A 98 -1.96 6.28 -15.79
N HIS A 99 -1.26 7.16 -15.07
CA HIS A 99 -0.02 7.77 -15.55
C HIS A 99 1.17 6.79 -15.62
N ARG A 100 1.07 5.60 -15.01
CA ARG A 100 2.17 4.60 -15.00
C ARG A 100 2.15 3.72 -16.24
N SER A 101 0.97 3.42 -16.78
CA SER A 101 0.87 2.64 -18.01
C SER A 101 1.27 3.47 -19.23
N ARG A 102 2.32 3.03 -19.91
CA ARG A 102 2.80 3.67 -21.15
C ARG A 102 2.08 3.17 -22.41
N CYS A 103 1.11 2.26 -22.29
CA CYS A 103 0.33 1.79 -23.43
C CYS A 103 -1.15 1.58 -23.06
N GLU A 104 -2.02 1.85 -24.02
CA GLU A 104 -3.47 1.77 -23.86
C GLU A 104 -3.95 0.36 -23.51
N LYS A 105 -3.35 -0.68 -24.12
CA LYS A 105 -3.70 -2.08 -23.85
C LYS A 105 -3.47 -2.46 -22.38
N LEU A 106 -2.37 -2.01 -21.78
CA LEU A 106 -2.08 -2.27 -20.36
C LEU A 106 -2.97 -1.45 -19.44
N SER A 107 -3.23 -0.19 -19.80
CA SER A 107 -4.17 0.68 -19.06
C SER A 107 -5.58 0.07 -19.04
N ALA A 108 -6.07 -0.39 -20.20
CA ALA A 108 -7.37 -1.06 -20.33
C ALA A 108 -7.42 -2.37 -19.52
N LEU A 109 -6.37 -3.20 -19.58
CA LEU A 109 -6.29 -4.42 -18.78
C LEU A 109 -6.35 -4.14 -17.28
N LYS A 110 -5.53 -3.21 -16.79
CA LYS A 110 -5.50 -2.83 -15.37
C LYS A 110 -6.86 -2.32 -14.91
N ARG A 111 -7.50 -1.48 -15.70
CA ARG A 111 -8.85 -0.97 -15.41
C ARG A 111 -9.87 -2.11 -15.31
N ALA A 112 -9.82 -3.07 -16.23
CA ALA A 112 -10.75 -4.21 -16.25
C ALA A 112 -10.59 -5.12 -15.00
N ILE A 113 -9.39 -5.21 -14.43
CA ILE A 113 -9.11 -6.12 -13.32
C ILE A 113 -9.08 -5.45 -11.93
N ARG A 114 -9.02 -4.11 -11.83
CA ARG A 114 -8.75 -3.33 -10.60
C ARG A 114 -9.53 -3.77 -9.35
N LEU A 115 -10.81 -4.14 -9.48
CA LEU A 115 -11.66 -4.53 -8.34
C LEU A 115 -11.99 -6.03 -8.32
N GLN A 116 -11.39 -6.80 -9.23
CA GLN A 116 -11.58 -8.23 -9.29
C GLN A 116 -10.81 -8.93 -8.17
N SER A 117 -11.19 -10.16 -7.85
CA SER A 117 -10.43 -10.97 -6.87
C SER A 117 -8.97 -11.13 -7.30
N ASN A 118 -8.05 -11.26 -6.33
CA ASN A 118 -6.63 -11.50 -6.60
C ASN A 118 -6.41 -12.68 -7.57
N LYS A 119 -7.26 -13.71 -7.50
CA LYS A 119 -7.21 -14.86 -8.42
C LYS A 119 -7.45 -14.43 -9.87
N ILE A 120 -8.47 -13.62 -10.12
CA ILE A 120 -8.81 -13.10 -11.46
C ILE A 120 -7.73 -12.13 -11.93
N GLN A 121 -7.33 -11.18 -11.10
CA GLN A 121 -6.27 -10.23 -11.42
C GLN A 121 -4.98 -10.95 -11.87
N CYS A 122 -4.52 -11.93 -11.07
CA CYS A 122 -3.35 -12.74 -11.39
C CYS A 122 -3.53 -13.55 -12.69
N LYS A 123 -4.71 -14.14 -12.91
CA LYS A 123 -5.00 -14.93 -14.11
C LYS A 123 -4.92 -14.09 -15.37
N GLU A 124 -5.57 -12.93 -15.39
CA GLU A 124 -5.60 -12.06 -16.57
C GLU A 124 -4.24 -11.41 -16.83
N MET A 125 -3.52 -10.99 -15.79
CA MET A 125 -2.14 -10.50 -15.95
C MET A 125 -1.23 -11.57 -16.56
N ARG A 126 -1.31 -12.83 -16.11
CA ARG A 126 -0.50 -13.93 -16.68
C ARG A 126 -0.78 -14.19 -18.15
N LYS A 127 -2.01 -13.97 -18.63
CA LYS A 127 -2.34 -14.08 -20.06
C LYS A 127 -1.73 -12.95 -20.88
N ALA A 128 -1.61 -11.76 -20.29
CA ALA A 128 -1.10 -10.57 -20.97
C ALA A 128 0.43 -10.51 -21.00
N LEU A 129 1.11 -10.99 -19.95
CA LEU A 129 2.57 -10.95 -19.81
C LEU A 129 3.33 -11.51 -21.02
N PRO A 130 2.97 -12.67 -21.61
CA PRO A 130 3.63 -13.19 -22.82
C PRO A 130 3.64 -12.24 -24.01
N ARG A 131 2.69 -11.31 -24.08
CA ARG A 131 2.56 -10.33 -25.17
C ARG A 131 3.29 -9.02 -24.86
N CYS A 132 3.84 -8.86 -23.66
CA CYS A 132 4.60 -7.67 -23.29
C CYS A 132 5.97 -7.67 -23.97
N ARG A 133 6.38 -6.49 -24.47
CA ARG A 133 7.70 -6.30 -25.07
C ARG A 133 8.79 -6.69 -24.06
N GLY A 134 9.70 -7.56 -24.48
CA GLY A 134 10.80 -8.03 -23.64
C GLY A 134 10.43 -9.15 -22.66
N TRP A 135 9.20 -9.71 -22.72
CA TRP A 135 8.84 -10.85 -21.87
C TRP A 135 9.65 -12.11 -22.20
N ALA A 136 9.86 -12.43 -23.49
CA ALA A 136 10.70 -13.55 -23.89
C ALA A 136 12.13 -13.40 -23.33
N ASN A 137 12.75 -12.24 -23.57
CA ASN A 137 14.06 -11.91 -23.01
C ASN A 137 14.06 -11.97 -21.47
N PHE A 138 12.99 -11.47 -20.82
CA PHE A 138 12.84 -11.57 -19.37
C PHE A 138 12.83 -13.03 -18.93
N VAL A 139 12.05 -13.91 -19.56
CA VAL A 139 12.01 -15.34 -19.24
C VAL A 139 13.36 -16.01 -19.47
N ASP A 140 14.06 -15.65 -20.55
CA ASP A 140 15.38 -16.21 -20.87
C ASP A 140 16.46 -15.81 -19.87
N VAL A 141 16.39 -14.58 -19.33
CA VAL A 141 17.32 -14.11 -18.29
C VAL A 141 16.84 -14.40 -16.87
N TRP A 142 15.55 -14.73 -16.68
CA TRP A 142 14.95 -14.93 -15.38
C TRP A 142 15.32 -16.31 -14.85
N HIS A 143 16.12 -16.30 -13.79
CA HIS A 143 16.45 -17.47 -13.03
C HIS A 143 15.42 -17.68 -11.91
N PRO A 144 15.08 -18.92 -11.53
CA PRO A 144 14.25 -19.19 -10.34
C PRO A 144 14.79 -18.60 -9.02
N ARG A 145 16.05 -18.11 -9.02
CA ARG A 145 16.70 -17.40 -7.91
C ARG A 145 16.37 -15.89 -7.90
N ASP A 146 15.88 -15.33 -9.01
CA ASP A 146 15.50 -13.92 -9.19
C ASP A 146 14.11 -13.58 -8.60
N LEU A 147 13.74 -14.30 -7.53
CA LEU A 147 12.50 -14.22 -6.74
C LEU A 147 11.59 -13.01 -7.05
N LEU A 148 10.39 -13.30 -7.57
CA LEU A 148 9.26 -12.40 -7.43
C LEU A 148 8.86 -12.33 -5.94
N LEU A 149 9.24 -11.22 -5.30
CA LEU A 149 9.03 -10.94 -3.88
C LEU A 149 7.55 -10.94 -3.51
N VAL A 150 7.06 -12.06 -2.97
CA VAL A 150 5.75 -12.15 -2.32
C VAL A 150 5.89 -11.71 -0.86
N THR A 151 5.35 -10.54 -0.55
CA THR A 151 4.81 -9.93 0.70
C THR A 151 5.20 -10.39 2.13
N ARG A 152 6.00 -11.44 2.38
CA ARG A 152 6.36 -11.88 3.74
C ARG A 152 7.87 -11.72 4.02
N LYS A 153 8.16 -11.00 5.12
CA LYS A 153 9.50 -10.54 5.53
C LYS A 153 10.48 -11.67 5.86
N ALA A 154 10.06 -12.68 6.60
CA ALA A 154 10.96 -13.77 7.04
C ALA A 154 11.46 -14.68 5.89
N PRO A 155 10.61 -15.14 4.95
CA PRO A 155 11.08 -15.88 3.77
C PRO A 155 12.00 -15.03 2.87
N ARG A 156 11.68 -13.75 2.68
CA ARG A 156 12.50 -12.79 1.93
C ARG A 156 13.90 -12.65 2.51
N ASP A 157 14.01 -12.40 3.81
CA ASP A 157 15.29 -12.10 4.44
C ASP A 157 16.20 -13.35 4.43
N ARG A 158 15.63 -14.57 4.56
CA ARG A 158 16.37 -15.83 4.38
C ARG A 158 16.87 -16.03 2.95
N ALA A 159 16.02 -15.79 1.96
CA ALA A 159 16.40 -15.93 0.55
C ALA A 159 17.44 -14.88 0.13
N GLN A 160 17.31 -13.63 0.58
CA GLN A 160 18.31 -12.58 0.35
C GLN A 160 19.66 -12.93 0.98
N LYS A 161 19.68 -13.47 2.21
CA LYS A 161 20.93 -13.90 2.85
C LYS A 161 21.64 -14.99 2.05
N PHE A 162 20.90 -15.94 1.48
CA PHE A 162 21.45 -16.99 0.63
C PHE A 162 21.99 -16.45 -0.71
N LEU A 163 21.31 -15.48 -1.31
CA LEU A 163 21.71 -14.84 -2.57
C LEU A 163 23.03 -14.05 -2.43
N PHE A 164 23.25 -13.34 -1.32
CA PHE A 164 24.44 -12.52 -1.13
C PHE A 164 25.67 -13.29 -0.61
N VAL A 165 25.52 -14.52 -0.13
CA VAL A 165 26.64 -15.36 0.32
C VAL A 165 27.32 -16.10 -0.85
N HIS A 166 26.61 -16.35 -1.95
CA HIS A 166 27.13 -17.06 -3.12
C HIS A 166 27.66 -16.17 -4.25
N HIS A 167 27.68 -14.85 -4.05
CA HIS A 167 28.21 -13.88 -5.01
C HIS A 167 29.30 -12.98 -4.39
N LYS A 168 30.17 -13.56 -3.56
CA LYS A 168 31.52 -13.02 -3.32
C LYS A 168 32.51 -13.73 -4.23
#